data_AF-A0A2T7AU33-F1
#
_entry.id   AF-A0A2T7AU33-F1
#
_cell.length_a   1.000
_cell.length_b   1.000
_cell.length_c   1.000
_cell.angle_alpha   90.00
_cell.angle_beta   90.00
_cell.angle_gamma   90.00
#
_symmetry.space_group_name_H-M   'P 1'
#
loop_
_entity.id
_entity.type
_entity.pdbx_description
1 polymer ?
#
loop_
_entity_poly.entity_id
_entity_poly.type
_entity_poly.pdbx_seq_one_letter_code
_entity_poly.pdbx_strand_id
1 'polypeptide(L)'
;MRRWRSLCLFFALLLPTAPLYAGSPGPYVLAFIDISASPLNDGQALTAALRNAPTVPGREPCFLCDESDQVEMLYLYRLPPGLSVDTLRLAVNGDKTARNRMQQKLATFEDKDGYKIDGLLIYEHKPGNVSLYAMPATPGKALHKVSKPVKRYLSPSSLDKLMEDAAAEIPRDI
;
A
#
# COMPACT_ATOMS: atom_id res chain seq x y z
N MET A 1 54.85 -38.36 41.74
CA MET A 1 55.41 -37.30 40.85
C MET A 1 54.27 -36.67 40.04
N ARG A 2 54.06 -35.36 40.23
CA ARG A 2 53.66 -34.36 39.22
C ARG A 2 52.73 -34.79 38.06
N ARG A 3 51.52 -34.23 38.01
CA ARG A 3 51.13 -33.17 37.04
C ARG A 3 49.63 -32.83 37.14
N TRP A 4 49.34 -31.66 37.72
CA TRP A 4 48.12 -30.90 37.43
C TRP A 4 48.06 -30.59 35.93
N ARG A 5 46.88 -30.74 35.34
CA ARG A 5 46.53 -30.12 34.07
C ARG A 5 45.21 -29.40 34.26
N SER A 6 45.30 -28.09 34.48
CA SER A 6 44.24 -27.13 34.22
C SER A 6 43.77 -27.29 32.77
N LEU A 7 42.48 -27.44 32.53
CA LEU A 7 41.88 -27.17 31.23
C LEU A 7 41.08 -25.87 31.37
N CYS A 8 41.58 -24.85 30.68
CA CYS A 8 41.00 -23.52 30.64
C CYS A 8 39.60 -23.54 30.01
N LEU A 9 38.69 -22.79 30.63
CA LEU A 9 37.42 -22.36 30.06
C LEU A 9 37.64 -21.66 28.71
N PHE A 10 37.03 -22.18 27.65
CA PHE A 10 36.66 -21.37 26.48
C PHE A 10 35.16 -21.10 26.57
N PHE A 11 34.81 -20.03 27.29
CA PHE A 11 33.52 -19.38 27.13
C PHE A 11 33.54 -18.72 25.74
N ALA A 12 33.02 -19.43 24.74
CA ALA A 12 32.77 -18.83 23.44
C ALA A 12 31.69 -17.76 23.65
N LEU A 13 32.11 -16.49 23.63
CA LEU A 13 31.23 -15.33 23.53
C LEU A 13 30.37 -15.50 22.27
N LEU A 14 29.14 -15.97 22.45
CA LEU A 14 28.05 -15.75 21.51
C LEU A 14 27.72 -14.26 21.57
N LEU A 15 28.49 -13.45 20.85
CA LEU A 15 28.12 -12.08 20.54
C LEU A 15 26.78 -12.14 19.79
N PRO A 16 25.74 -11.42 20.24
CA PRO A 16 24.55 -11.25 19.43
C PRO A 16 24.98 -10.53 18.15
N THR A 17 24.93 -11.23 17.02
CA THR A 17 24.99 -10.59 15.71
C THR A 17 23.86 -9.59 15.69
N ALA A 18 24.19 -8.30 15.76
CA ALA A 18 23.23 -7.23 15.53
C ALA A 18 22.50 -7.53 14.20
N PRO A 19 21.18 -7.41 14.14
CA PRO A 19 20.47 -7.63 12.89
C PRO A 19 21.05 -6.65 11.87
N LEU A 20 21.59 -7.20 10.78
CA LEU A 20 21.84 -6.44 9.56
C LEU A 20 20.55 -5.69 9.25
N TYR A 21 20.61 -4.35 9.25
CA TYR A 21 19.53 -3.51 8.76
C TYR A 21 19.30 -3.87 7.29
N ALA A 22 18.40 -4.82 7.06
CA ALA A 22 17.81 -5.06 5.77
C ALA A 22 17.19 -3.73 5.31
N GLY A 23 17.39 -3.35 4.05
CA GLY A 23 17.17 -1.98 3.54
C GLY A 23 15.74 -1.46 3.74
N SER A 24 15.49 -0.18 3.46
CA SER A 24 14.10 0.26 3.27
C SER A 24 13.61 -0.32 1.94
N PRO A 25 12.36 -0.81 1.82
CA PRO A 25 11.82 -1.43 0.58
C PRO A 25 11.66 -0.44 -0.61
N GLY A 26 12.31 0.72 -0.57
CA GLY A 26 12.20 1.77 -1.58
C GLY A 26 10.86 2.52 -1.57
N PRO A 27 10.62 3.39 -2.57
CA PRO A 27 9.32 4.00 -2.81
C PRO A 27 8.25 2.96 -3.18
N TYR A 28 6.97 3.31 -3.03
CA TYR A 28 5.86 2.44 -3.40
C TYR A 28 5.60 2.40 -4.91
N VAL A 29 5.18 1.23 -5.38
CA VAL A 29 4.52 1.02 -6.67
C VAL A 29 3.08 0.58 -6.43
N LEU A 30 2.12 1.47 -6.69
CA LEU A 30 0.70 1.28 -6.31
C LEU A 30 -0.22 1.27 -7.53
N ALA A 31 -1.32 0.54 -7.43
CA ALA A 31 -2.49 0.75 -8.27
C ALA A 31 -3.58 1.48 -7.50
N PHE A 32 -4.43 2.23 -8.19
CA PHE A 32 -5.57 2.90 -7.57
C PHE A 32 -6.85 2.74 -8.41
N ILE A 33 -7.95 2.38 -7.74
CA ILE A 33 -9.26 2.20 -8.36
C ILE A 33 -10.35 2.86 -7.51
N ASP A 34 -11.17 3.69 -8.15
CA ASP A 34 -12.42 4.19 -7.58
C ASP A 34 -13.58 3.23 -7.91
N ILE A 35 -14.23 2.70 -6.86
CA ILE A 35 -15.39 1.80 -6.98
C ILE A 35 -16.72 2.49 -6.64
N SER A 36 -16.70 3.79 -6.36
CA SER A 36 -17.86 4.55 -5.92
C SER A 36 -18.96 4.57 -6.99
N ALA A 37 -20.20 4.73 -6.54
CA ALA A 37 -21.32 4.94 -7.45
C ALA A 37 -21.38 6.40 -7.89
N SER A 38 -21.88 6.64 -9.11
CA SER A 38 -22.22 7.99 -9.55
C SER A 38 -23.30 8.59 -8.62
N PRO A 39 -23.21 9.88 -8.24
CA PRO A 39 -22.25 10.89 -8.72
C PRO A 39 -21.00 11.07 -7.82
N LEU A 40 -20.73 10.15 -6.91
CA LEU A 40 -19.64 10.24 -5.92
C LEU A 40 -18.33 9.58 -6.39
N ASN A 41 -18.23 9.20 -7.66
CA ASN A 41 -17.03 8.63 -8.28
C ASN A 41 -15.99 9.71 -8.62
N ASP A 42 -15.54 10.43 -7.59
CA ASP A 42 -14.59 11.54 -7.67
C ASP A 42 -13.14 11.14 -7.40
N GLY A 43 -12.89 9.91 -6.92
CA GLY A 43 -11.60 9.46 -6.43
C GLY A 43 -10.50 9.52 -7.48
N GLN A 44 -10.79 9.13 -8.73
CA GLN A 44 -9.78 9.17 -9.79
C GLN A 44 -9.37 10.60 -10.16
N ALA A 45 -10.33 11.51 -10.28
CA ALA A 45 -10.05 12.90 -10.60
C ALA A 45 -9.27 13.58 -9.47
N LEU A 46 -9.65 13.32 -8.21
CA LEU A 46 -8.95 13.86 -7.04
C LEU A 46 -7.52 13.32 -6.95
N THR A 47 -7.31 12.03 -7.18
CA THR A 47 -5.98 11.41 -7.10
C THR A 47 -5.06 11.90 -8.23
N ALA A 48 -5.59 12.05 -9.45
CA ALA A 48 -4.85 12.64 -10.56
C ALA A 48 -4.48 14.11 -10.29
N ALA A 49 -5.39 14.91 -9.71
CA ALA A 49 -5.09 16.29 -9.33
C ALA A 49 -4.02 16.35 -8.22
N LEU A 50 -4.09 15.45 -7.25
CA LEU A 50 -3.11 15.35 -6.16
C LEU A 50 -1.71 14.99 -6.67
N ARG A 51 -1.60 14.02 -7.59
CA ARG A 51 -0.31 13.59 -8.17
C ARG A 51 0.40 14.70 -8.97
N ASN A 52 -0.35 15.64 -9.53
CA ASN A 52 0.19 16.76 -10.29
C ASN A 52 0.39 18.03 -9.44
N ALA A 53 0.07 17.99 -8.15
CA ALA A 53 0.27 19.12 -7.25
C ALA A 53 1.72 19.12 -6.74
N PRO A 54 2.40 20.28 -6.66
CA PRO A 54 3.75 20.35 -6.10
C PRO A 54 3.74 20.10 -4.59
N THR A 55 2.75 20.66 -3.89
CA THR A 55 2.54 20.48 -2.46
C THR A 55 1.04 20.49 -2.15
N VAL A 56 0.70 20.06 -0.94
CA VAL A 56 -0.66 20.18 -0.41
C VAL A 56 -0.62 20.93 0.92
N PRO A 57 -1.44 21.98 1.10
CA PRO A 57 -1.48 22.74 2.35
C PRO A 57 -1.70 21.84 3.56
N GLY A 58 -0.82 21.96 4.56
CA GLY A 58 -0.87 21.19 5.81
C GLY A 58 -0.34 19.76 5.70
N ARG A 59 0.33 19.39 4.59
CA ARG A 59 0.94 18.07 4.37
C ARG A 59 2.35 18.24 3.79
N GLU A 60 3.34 18.21 4.67
CA GLU A 60 4.77 18.14 4.31
C GLU A 60 5.47 17.10 5.22
N PRO A 61 6.09 16.03 4.65
CA PRO A 61 6.09 15.69 3.23
C PRO A 61 4.70 15.26 2.73
N CYS A 62 4.43 15.52 1.44
CA CYS A 62 3.23 15.05 0.76
C CYS A 62 3.47 13.63 0.22
N PHE A 63 2.52 12.72 0.43
CA PHE A 63 2.71 11.31 0.07
C PHE A 63 2.65 11.09 -1.44
N LEU A 64 1.73 11.74 -2.15
CA LEU A 64 1.48 11.48 -3.57
C LEU A 64 1.85 12.64 -4.51
N CYS A 65 2.21 13.82 -4.01
CA CYS A 65 2.54 14.99 -4.84
C CYS A 65 3.64 14.69 -5.89
N ASP A 66 3.77 15.59 -6.87
CA ASP A 66 4.67 15.43 -8.04
C ASP A 66 6.12 15.12 -7.63
N GLU A 67 6.63 15.84 -6.62
CA GLU A 67 8.00 15.69 -6.12
C GLU A 67 8.13 14.66 -4.97
N SER A 68 7.09 13.86 -4.69
CA SER A 68 7.15 12.86 -3.62
C SER A 68 8.07 11.70 -4.00
N ASP A 69 9.05 11.43 -3.14
CA ASP A 69 9.93 10.26 -3.19
C ASP A 69 9.29 9.00 -2.58
N GLN A 70 8.07 9.10 -2.05
CA GLN A 70 7.39 7.99 -1.39
C GLN A 70 6.68 7.06 -2.38
N VAL A 71 6.26 7.55 -3.54
CA VAL A 71 5.55 6.77 -4.56
C VAL A 71 6.27 6.93 -5.90
N GLU A 72 6.97 5.89 -6.32
CA GLU A 72 7.67 5.86 -7.60
C GLU A 72 6.68 5.75 -8.75
N MET A 73 5.68 4.87 -8.63
CA MET A 73 4.68 4.67 -9.69
C MET A 73 3.27 4.49 -9.15
N LEU A 74 2.31 5.13 -9.83
CA LEU A 74 0.88 5.01 -9.56
C LEU A 74 0.10 4.64 -10.82
N TYR A 75 -0.42 3.42 -10.89
CA TYR A 75 -1.31 2.97 -11.95
C TYR A 75 -2.74 3.46 -11.71
N LEU A 76 -3.10 4.60 -12.32
CA LEU A 76 -4.45 5.18 -12.27
C LEU A 76 -5.38 4.67 -13.39
N TYR A 77 -4.91 4.73 -14.63
CA TYR A 77 -5.73 4.45 -15.83
C TYR A 77 -5.31 3.17 -16.58
N ARG A 78 -4.13 2.64 -16.28
CA ARG A 78 -3.60 1.40 -16.86
C ARG A 78 -3.55 0.34 -15.77
N LEU A 79 -4.71 -0.21 -15.46
CA LEU A 79 -4.84 -1.22 -14.42
C LEU A 79 -4.31 -2.58 -14.90
N PRO A 80 -3.81 -3.42 -13.99
CA PRO A 80 -3.55 -4.82 -14.27
C PRO A 80 -4.72 -5.51 -14.98
N PRO A 81 -4.49 -6.21 -16.11
CA PRO A 81 -5.54 -6.91 -16.82
C PRO A 81 -6.33 -7.88 -15.92
N GLY A 82 -7.65 -7.78 -15.97
CA GLY A 82 -8.55 -8.65 -15.19
C GLY A 82 -8.91 -8.13 -13.80
N LEU A 83 -8.41 -6.95 -13.38
CA LEU A 83 -9.06 -6.19 -12.32
C LEU A 83 -10.36 -5.59 -12.85
N SER A 84 -11.45 -5.76 -12.10
CA SER A 84 -12.74 -5.17 -12.45
C SER A 84 -13.39 -4.52 -11.23
N VAL A 85 -14.02 -3.37 -11.44
CA VAL A 85 -14.71 -2.61 -10.40
C VAL A 85 -15.75 -3.47 -9.68
N ASP A 86 -16.53 -4.28 -10.40
CA ASP A 86 -17.57 -5.10 -9.79
C ASP A 86 -17.00 -6.22 -8.91
N THR A 87 -15.90 -6.85 -9.32
CA THR A 87 -15.22 -7.83 -8.46
C THR A 87 -14.60 -7.17 -7.23
N LEU A 88 -14.10 -5.94 -7.35
CA LEU A 88 -13.57 -5.18 -6.22
C LEU A 88 -14.66 -4.77 -5.24
N ARG A 89 -15.86 -4.41 -5.73
CA ARG A 89 -17.03 -4.16 -4.86
C ARG A 89 -17.40 -5.41 -4.06
N LEU A 90 -17.40 -6.59 -4.68
CA LEU A 90 -17.63 -7.85 -3.97
C LEU A 90 -16.55 -8.10 -2.91
N ALA A 91 -15.27 -7.89 -3.27
CA ALA A 91 -14.15 -8.05 -2.35
C ALA A 91 -14.25 -7.11 -1.13
N VAL A 92 -14.57 -5.83 -1.36
CA VAL A 92 -14.82 -4.82 -0.32
C VAL A 92 -16.00 -5.20 0.57
N ASN A 93 -17.03 -5.83 0.01
CA ASN A 93 -18.19 -6.34 0.75
C ASN A 93 -17.94 -7.72 1.41
N GLY A 94 -16.69 -8.20 1.46
CA GLY A 94 -16.29 -9.38 2.22
C GLY A 94 -16.25 -10.69 1.43
N ASP A 95 -16.47 -10.67 0.10
CA ASP A 95 -16.30 -11.85 -0.73
C ASP A 95 -14.80 -12.23 -0.83
N LYS A 96 -14.44 -13.28 -0.11
CA LYS A 96 -13.07 -13.81 -0.06
C LYS A 96 -12.60 -14.35 -1.41
N THR A 97 -13.51 -14.93 -2.21
CA THR A 97 -13.19 -15.46 -3.53
C THR A 97 -12.87 -14.33 -4.49
N ALA A 98 -13.70 -13.28 -4.50
CA ALA A 98 -13.47 -12.07 -5.29
C ALA A 98 -12.15 -11.41 -4.88
N ARG A 99 -11.91 -11.23 -3.58
CA ARG A 99 -10.67 -10.67 -3.04
C ARG A 99 -9.44 -11.48 -3.48
N ASN A 100 -9.43 -12.79 -3.22
CA ASN A 100 -8.29 -13.64 -3.55
C ASN A 100 -8.02 -13.64 -5.06
N ARG A 101 -9.05 -13.59 -5.89
CA ARG A 101 -8.92 -13.48 -7.35
C ARG A 101 -8.22 -12.18 -7.75
N MET A 102 -8.60 -11.04 -7.16
CA MET A 102 -7.95 -9.75 -7.46
C MET A 102 -6.51 -9.71 -6.95
N GLN A 103 -6.24 -10.23 -5.75
CA GLN A 103 -4.89 -10.35 -5.21
C GLN A 103 -3.98 -11.22 -6.10
N GLN A 104 -4.52 -12.31 -6.65
CA GLN A 104 -3.78 -13.14 -7.61
C GLN A 104 -3.43 -12.36 -8.88
N LYS A 105 -4.33 -11.50 -9.38
CA LYS A 105 -4.06 -10.66 -10.54
C LYS A 105 -2.96 -9.63 -10.26
N LEU A 106 -3.00 -9.00 -9.09
CA LEU A 106 -1.94 -8.08 -8.63
C LEU A 106 -0.60 -8.80 -8.51
N ALA A 107 -0.56 -9.98 -7.88
CA ALA A 107 0.67 -10.75 -7.66
C ALA A 107 1.37 -11.18 -8.96
N THR A 108 0.60 -11.39 -10.02
CA THR A 108 1.12 -11.80 -11.34
C THR A 108 1.39 -10.63 -12.29
N PHE A 109 1.07 -9.41 -11.88
CA PHE A 109 1.26 -8.25 -12.72
C PHE A 109 2.72 -7.82 -12.70
N GLU A 110 3.27 -7.64 -13.88
CA GLU A 110 4.55 -7.01 -14.13
C GLU A 110 4.37 -6.16 -15.38
N ASP A 111 4.79 -4.90 -15.33
CA ASP A 111 4.72 -4.03 -16.50
C ASP A 111 5.90 -4.24 -17.45
N LYS A 112 5.89 -3.50 -18.57
CA LYS A 112 6.93 -3.62 -19.60
C LYS A 112 8.34 -3.24 -19.13
N ASP A 113 8.43 -2.46 -18.05
CA ASP A 113 9.68 -1.95 -17.49
C ASP A 113 10.11 -2.80 -16.27
N GLY A 114 9.37 -3.86 -15.95
CA GLY A 114 9.67 -4.82 -14.88
C GLY A 114 9.06 -4.45 -13.53
N TYR A 115 8.26 -3.39 -13.44
CA TYR A 115 7.64 -2.99 -12.17
C TYR A 115 6.55 -3.97 -11.75
N LYS A 116 6.63 -4.40 -10.50
CA LYS A 116 5.59 -5.15 -9.80
C LYS A 116 4.83 -4.20 -8.88
N ILE A 117 3.55 -4.48 -8.67
CA ILE A 117 2.70 -3.66 -7.81
C ILE A 117 2.75 -4.20 -6.38
N ASP A 118 3.11 -3.33 -5.42
CA ASP A 118 3.07 -3.65 -3.99
C ASP A 118 1.63 -3.96 -3.53
N GLY A 119 0.70 -3.12 -3.97
CA GLY A 119 -0.72 -3.32 -3.71
C GLY A 119 -1.63 -2.32 -4.41
N LEU A 120 -2.93 -2.53 -4.19
CA LEU A 120 -4.01 -1.76 -4.78
C LEU A 120 -4.74 -0.96 -3.68
N LEU A 121 -4.87 0.35 -3.91
CA LEU A 121 -5.72 1.23 -3.14
C LEU A 121 -7.11 1.33 -3.79
N ILE A 122 -8.14 0.98 -3.05
CA ILE A 122 -9.53 0.96 -3.52
C ILE A 122 -10.29 2.08 -2.83
N TYR A 123 -10.69 3.10 -3.58
CA TYR A 123 -11.44 4.24 -3.08
C TYR A 123 -12.95 3.98 -3.16
N GLU A 124 -13.64 4.21 -2.05
CA GLU A 124 -15.10 4.13 -1.97
C GLU A 124 -15.66 5.36 -1.24
N HIS A 125 -16.41 6.18 -1.97
CA HIS A 125 -17.14 7.31 -1.43
C HIS A 125 -18.63 6.94 -1.28
N LYS A 126 -19.10 6.97 -0.04
CA LYS A 126 -20.51 6.85 0.34
C LYS A 126 -20.98 8.14 1.00
N PRO A 127 -22.30 8.44 1.01
CA PRO A 127 -22.82 9.60 1.72
C PRO A 127 -22.31 9.63 3.17
N GLY A 128 -21.65 10.73 3.54
CA GLY A 128 -21.11 10.94 4.89
C GLY A 128 -19.73 10.34 5.16
N ASN A 129 -19.16 9.52 4.27
CA ASN A 129 -17.91 8.83 4.55
C ASN A 129 -17.13 8.41 3.30
N VAL A 130 -15.82 8.63 3.31
CA VAL A 130 -14.89 8.06 2.33
C VAL A 130 -14.07 6.96 2.99
N SER A 131 -13.87 5.86 2.28
CA SER A 131 -13.02 4.74 2.70
C SER A 131 -11.93 4.49 1.65
N LEU A 132 -10.73 4.19 2.11
CA LEU A 132 -9.68 3.58 1.29
C LEU A 132 -9.41 2.18 1.82
N TYR A 133 -9.45 1.20 0.92
CA TYR A 133 -9.10 -0.18 1.23
C TYR A 133 -7.76 -0.51 0.58
N ALA A 134 -6.79 -0.96 1.38
CA ALA A 134 -5.52 -1.47 0.89
C ALA A 134 -5.62 -2.97 0.64
N MET A 135 -5.34 -3.38 -0.60
CA MET A 135 -5.29 -4.77 -1.04
C MET A 135 -3.84 -5.13 -1.37
N PRO A 136 -3.18 -5.93 -0.51
CA PRO A 136 -1.86 -6.47 -0.82
C PRO A 136 -1.87 -7.36 -2.05
N ALA A 137 -0.78 -7.41 -2.81
CA ALA A 137 -0.55 -8.38 -3.88
C ALA A 137 -0.27 -9.82 -3.35
N THR A 138 -0.90 -10.22 -2.25
CA THR A 138 -0.74 -11.54 -1.62
C THR A 138 -2.09 -12.23 -1.44
N PRO A 139 -2.37 -13.31 -2.18
CA PRO A 139 -3.64 -14.03 -2.08
C PRO A 139 -3.97 -14.45 -0.64
N GLY A 140 -5.22 -14.22 -0.23
CA GLY A 140 -5.71 -14.64 1.09
C GLY A 140 -5.57 -13.58 2.18
N LYS A 141 -4.74 -12.54 1.98
CA LYS A 141 -4.61 -11.43 2.95
C LYS A 141 -5.89 -10.62 3.04
N ALA A 142 -6.23 -10.17 4.23
CA ALA A 142 -7.39 -9.30 4.43
C ALA A 142 -7.14 -7.92 3.80
N LEU A 143 -8.22 -7.21 3.48
CA LEU A 143 -8.13 -5.79 3.13
C LEU A 143 -7.95 -4.99 4.42
N HIS A 144 -7.04 -4.03 4.42
CA HIS A 144 -7.00 -3.01 5.45
C HIS A 144 -7.95 -1.87 5.05
N LYS A 145 -8.72 -1.31 5.99
CA LYS A 145 -9.66 -0.22 5.71
C LYS A 145 -9.32 0.99 6.58
N VAL A 146 -9.08 2.12 5.93
CA VAL A 146 -9.03 3.44 6.56
C VAL A 146 -10.24 4.24 6.12
N SER A 147 -10.81 5.07 7.01
CA SER A 147 -12.03 5.83 6.70
C SER A 147 -12.00 7.22 7.28
N LYS A 148 -12.68 8.14 6.59
CA LYS A 148 -12.85 9.52 7.03
C LYS A 148 -14.28 9.99 6.78
N PRO A 149 -14.97 10.48 7.82
CA PRO A 149 -16.23 11.17 7.65
C PRO A 149 -16.06 12.42 6.77
N VAL A 150 -16.97 12.62 5.82
CA VAL A 150 -16.98 13.81 4.94
C VAL A 150 -18.39 14.38 4.85
N LYS A 151 -18.50 15.72 4.77
CA LYS A 151 -19.81 16.35 4.55
C LYS A 151 -20.31 16.19 3.12
N ARG A 152 -19.40 16.30 2.14
CA ARG A 152 -19.74 16.24 0.72
C ARG A 152 -18.62 15.72 -0.16
N TYR A 153 -17.41 16.24 0.03
CA TYR A 153 -16.22 15.84 -0.72
C TYR A 153 -15.02 15.74 0.22
N LEU A 154 -14.05 14.93 -0.18
CA LEU A 154 -12.77 14.82 0.51
C LEU A 154 -11.83 15.94 0.08
N SER A 155 -11.10 16.56 1.02
CA SER A 155 -10.04 17.52 0.65
C SER A 155 -8.82 16.79 0.09
N PRO A 156 -8.00 17.41 -0.77
CA PRO A 156 -6.76 16.82 -1.25
C PRO A 156 -5.81 16.38 -0.12
N SER A 157 -5.66 17.20 0.92
CA SER A 157 -4.85 16.87 2.12
C SER A 157 -5.35 15.65 2.87
N SER A 158 -6.66 15.46 2.89
CA SER A 158 -7.28 14.30 3.52
C SER A 158 -7.12 13.05 2.67
N LEU A 159 -7.19 13.18 1.34
CA LEU A 159 -6.92 12.08 0.42
C LEU A 159 -5.46 11.64 0.54
N ASP A 160 -4.51 12.56 0.50
CA ASP A 160 -3.09 12.28 0.65
C ASP A 160 -2.80 11.49 1.93
N LYS A 161 -3.36 11.94 3.06
CA LYS A 161 -3.19 11.24 4.34
C LYS A 161 -3.84 9.86 4.35
N LEU A 162 -5.07 9.72 3.83
CA LEU A 162 -5.72 8.41 3.77
C LEU A 162 -4.97 7.43 2.86
N MET A 163 -4.35 7.91 1.78
CA MET A 163 -3.54 7.08 0.88
C MET A 163 -2.26 6.63 1.57
N GLU A 164 -1.56 7.54 2.27
CA GLU A 164 -0.38 7.20 3.09
C GLU A 164 -0.72 6.14 4.14
N ASP A 165 -1.79 6.36 4.91
CA ASP A 165 -2.21 5.46 5.99
C ASP A 165 -2.62 4.08 5.44
N ALA A 166 -3.31 4.04 4.30
CA ALA A 166 -3.68 2.78 3.66
C ALA A 166 -2.46 2.06 3.04
N ALA A 167 -1.55 2.79 2.40
CA ALA A 167 -0.37 2.21 1.77
C ALA A 167 0.61 1.62 2.80
N ALA A 168 0.73 2.24 3.98
CA ALA A 168 1.56 1.75 5.09
C ALA A 168 1.20 0.34 5.57
N GLU A 169 -0.01 -0.12 5.28
CA GLU A 169 -0.53 -1.44 5.67
C GLU A 169 -0.29 -2.50 4.58
N ILE A 170 0.29 -2.13 3.44
CA ILE A 170 0.71 -3.05 2.39
C ILE A 170 2.05 -3.66 2.81
N PRO A 171 2.14 -4.99 3.01
CA PRO A 171 3.40 -5.64 3.31
C PRO A 171 4.34 -5.53 2.10
N ARG A 172 5.59 -5.12 2.35
CA ARG A 172 6.65 -5.02 1.36
C ARG A 172 7.84 -5.84 1.79
N ASP A 173 8.42 -6.56 0.84
CA ASP A 173 9.63 -7.35 1.08
C ASP A 173 10.83 -6.40 1.18
N ILE A 174 11.74 -6.71 2.12
CA ILE A 174 12.98 -5.97 2.40
C ILE A 174 14.18 -6.77 1.91
#